data_AF-A0A024TC05-F1
#
_entry.id   AF-A0A024TC05-F1
#
_cell.length_a   1.000
_cell.length_b   1.000
_cell.length_c   1.000
_cell.angle_alpha   90.00
_cell.angle_beta   90.00
_cell.angle_gamma   90.00
#
_symmetry.space_group_name_H-M   'P 1'
#
loop_
_entity.id
_entity.type
_entity.pdbx_description
1 polymer ?
#
loop_
_entity_poly.entity_id
_entity_poly.type
_entity_poly.pdbx_seq_one_letter_code
_entity_poly.pdbx_strand_id
1 'polypeptide(L)'
;MRLDNLPSPSSMPPLDVPAPPCGKKKQQQNHQQPKRDVRSEIVVDSASVMPSLDGAPSQSTMSHQRQRPQTRPLPQQHDIGQCIFRAIEASLVAPDGEVHVDTFRSHVATFQCIDMKATTLLEMISTVRGAHLPREMLQNAWLRIVEEERQDLLELSTSTPPRSPRATSPTSTPRSGRPSTSGATTKLSLAKSKRKQVEYDARLLANRLALLQQEEIKAWRKIEQTREKAAQILEHREEIFKKQQDKHMLLHEKEQNVRVATKKHKLAAKTSVIRKRQAAISVISKKYQEVESVKLERRRLKQAKEQQAMDEVNKAKEKRQRVRQQEDEMRKKKLQEKLMVEKQVVARYRKSVEDEEMQLREQQKRVAEMERAEMELIQRLQSTQLLQRQAYDELEKALVRTDVST
;
A
#
# COMPACT_ATOMS: atom_id res chain seq x y z
N MET A 1 -35.52 2.80 -64.29
CA MET A 1 -34.98 1.67 -63.51
C MET A 1 -35.19 1.97 -62.03
N ARG A 2 -35.80 1.01 -61.33
CA ARG A 2 -35.91 0.82 -59.87
C ARG A 2 -36.08 2.08 -58.98
N LEU A 3 -37.35 2.34 -58.64
CA LEU A 3 -37.79 2.85 -57.34
C LEU A 3 -37.58 1.72 -56.33
N ASP A 4 -36.79 1.95 -55.27
CA ASP A 4 -36.83 1.28 -53.96
C ASP A 4 -35.61 1.73 -53.15
N ASN A 5 -35.81 2.63 -52.17
CA ASN A 5 -35.03 2.73 -50.93
C ASN A 5 -35.47 3.97 -50.12
N LEU A 6 -36.58 3.82 -49.38
CA LEU A 6 -36.86 4.61 -48.19
C LEU A 6 -36.78 3.67 -46.97
N PRO A 7 -36.02 4.01 -45.92
CA PRO A 7 -36.01 3.25 -44.68
C PRO A 7 -37.24 3.60 -43.85
N SER A 8 -38.10 2.61 -43.61
CA SER A 8 -39.19 2.72 -42.64
C SER A 8 -38.70 2.40 -41.21
N PRO A 9 -39.30 3.03 -40.19
CA PRO A 9 -38.86 3.01 -38.80
C PRO A 9 -39.56 1.93 -37.98
N SER A 10 -38.82 1.14 -37.19
CA SER A 10 -39.35 0.30 -36.09
C SER A 10 -38.13 -0.37 -35.44
N SER A 11 -37.74 -0.09 -34.20
CA SER A 11 -38.30 -0.71 -33.00
C SER A 11 -37.49 -0.20 -31.79
N MET A 12 -38.14 0.44 -30.82
CA MET A 12 -37.61 0.74 -29.49
C MET A 12 -38.44 -0.07 -28.47
N PRO A 13 -37.83 -0.67 -27.43
CA PRO A 13 -38.55 -1.39 -26.40
C PRO A 13 -39.09 -0.47 -25.27
N PRO A 14 -40.11 -0.92 -24.50
CA PRO A 14 -40.91 -0.05 -23.64
C PRO A 14 -40.39 0.08 -22.20
N LEU A 15 -40.72 1.22 -21.59
CA LEU A 15 -40.65 1.51 -20.16
C LEU A 15 -41.98 1.17 -19.48
N ASP A 16 -41.94 0.40 -18.40
CA ASP A 16 -43.09 0.15 -17.52
C ASP A 16 -42.97 1.01 -16.24
N VAL A 17 -44.06 1.71 -15.92
CA VAL A 17 -44.33 2.36 -14.62
C VAL A 17 -45.75 1.98 -14.21
N PRO A 18 -46.00 1.50 -12.98
CA PRO A 18 -47.35 1.40 -12.46
C PRO A 18 -47.68 2.54 -11.48
N ALA A 19 -48.92 3.00 -11.52
CA ALA A 19 -49.60 3.84 -10.52
C ALA A 19 -51.06 3.36 -10.38
N PRO A 20 -51.88 3.93 -9.48
CA PRO A 20 -51.88 3.92 -8.01
C PRO A 20 -53.18 3.23 -7.47
N PRO A 21 -53.51 3.32 -6.17
CA PRO A 21 -54.92 3.36 -5.79
C PRO A 21 -55.33 4.62 -5.00
N CYS A 22 -56.56 5.01 -5.29
CA CYS A 22 -57.28 6.19 -4.84
C CYS A 22 -57.86 6.01 -3.42
N GLY A 23 -57.84 7.08 -2.63
CA GLY A 23 -58.36 7.11 -1.26
C GLY A 23 -59.86 7.37 -1.13
N LYS A 24 -60.37 7.22 0.10
CA LYS A 24 -61.55 7.94 0.61
C LYS A 24 -61.33 8.37 2.07
N LYS A 25 -61.74 9.62 2.31
CA LYS A 25 -61.99 10.46 3.52
C LYS A 25 -62.43 9.65 4.76
N LYS A 26 -62.27 10.07 6.03
CA LYS A 26 -62.48 11.39 6.69
C LYS A 26 -62.07 11.28 8.18
N GLN A 27 -61.97 12.42 8.89
CA GLN A 27 -62.12 12.62 10.36
C GLN A 27 -60.81 12.65 11.17
N GLN A 28 -60.24 13.81 11.54
CA GLN A 28 -60.56 14.77 12.63
C GLN A 28 -59.72 14.49 13.90
N GLN A 29 -59.23 15.58 14.53
CA GLN A 29 -58.39 15.69 15.76
C GLN A 29 -56.87 15.56 15.55
N ASN A 30 -55.98 16.22 16.30
CA ASN A 30 -55.95 17.47 17.08
C ASN A 30 -54.47 17.60 17.53
N HIS A 31 -53.91 18.81 17.58
CA HIS A 31 -52.79 19.24 18.46
C HIS A 31 -51.45 18.45 18.47
N GLN A 32 -50.38 19.04 17.91
CA GLN A 32 -49.27 19.68 18.66
C GLN A 32 -48.12 20.10 17.72
N GLN A 33 -47.62 21.31 17.95
CA GLN A 33 -46.53 21.98 17.22
C GLN A 33 -45.15 21.38 17.56
N PRO A 34 -44.14 21.62 16.70
CA PRO A 34 -42.92 22.22 17.23
C PRO A 34 -42.48 23.45 16.41
N LYS A 35 -41.94 24.43 17.16
CA LYS A 35 -41.49 25.74 16.70
C LYS A 35 -40.17 25.64 15.91
N ARG A 36 -40.05 26.53 14.93
CA ARG A 36 -38.83 26.88 14.19
C ARG A 36 -37.88 27.76 15.01
N ASP A 37 -36.59 27.47 14.83
CA ASP A 37 -35.45 28.32 14.44
C ASP A 37 -35.15 29.72 15.03
N VAL A 38 -33.84 29.94 15.10
CA VAL A 38 -33.01 31.16 14.90
C VAL A 38 -32.59 31.97 16.14
N ARG A 39 -31.27 31.93 16.43
CA ARG A 39 -30.29 33.05 16.60
C ARG A 39 -29.14 32.56 17.51
N SER A 40 -27.88 32.40 17.11
CA SER A 40 -26.87 33.35 16.59
C SER A 40 -26.56 34.54 17.51
N GLU A 41 -25.67 34.33 18.49
CA GLU A 41 -24.75 35.34 19.02
C GLU A 41 -23.43 34.65 19.42
N ILE A 42 -22.36 34.91 18.65
CA ILE A 42 -20.97 34.65 19.04
C ILE A 42 -20.43 36.01 19.48
N VAL A 43 -20.21 36.17 20.77
CA VAL A 43 -19.58 37.35 21.35
C VAL A 43 -18.07 37.22 21.15
N VAL A 44 -17.55 38.23 20.46
CA VAL A 44 -16.14 38.58 20.32
C VAL A 44 -15.65 39.07 21.67
N ASP A 45 -14.52 38.55 22.16
CA ASP A 45 -13.77 39.24 23.20
C ASP A 45 -12.35 39.52 22.71
N SER A 46 -12.08 40.82 22.61
CA SER A 46 -10.83 41.42 22.19
C SER A 46 -10.17 41.99 23.43
N ALA A 47 -9.01 41.47 23.82
CA ALA A 47 -8.12 42.14 24.76
C ALA A 47 -6.73 42.25 24.12
N SER A 48 -6.54 43.42 23.51
CA SER A 48 -5.27 43.99 23.12
C SER A 48 -4.64 44.62 24.36
N VAL A 49 -3.42 44.21 24.74
CA VAL A 49 -2.52 45.00 25.60
C VAL A 49 -1.12 44.93 25.00
N MET A 50 -0.65 46.09 24.56
CA MET A 50 0.65 46.40 23.96
C MET A 50 1.69 46.72 25.05
N PRO A 51 2.98 46.91 24.68
CA PRO A 51 4.15 46.64 25.52
C PRO A 51 4.71 47.88 26.23
N SER A 52 5.51 47.67 27.27
CA SER A 52 6.41 48.69 27.82
C SER A 52 7.85 48.19 27.85
N LEU A 53 8.69 48.92 27.12
CA LEU A 53 10.14 49.03 27.26
C LEU A 53 10.46 50.06 28.35
N ASP A 54 11.47 49.78 29.17
CA ASP A 54 12.42 50.70 29.83
C ASP A 54 13.31 49.78 30.71
N GLY A 55 14.63 49.90 30.87
CA GLY A 55 15.57 50.96 30.56
C GLY A 55 16.59 51.08 31.71
N ALA A 56 17.78 50.47 31.54
CA ALA A 56 19.08 50.83 32.16
C ALA A 56 19.31 50.53 33.69
N PRO A 57 20.51 50.82 34.28
CA PRO A 57 21.77 50.08 34.05
C PRO A 57 22.62 49.78 35.33
N SER A 58 23.71 49.02 35.15
CA SER A 58 25.03 49.12 35.83
C SER A 58 25.31 48.52 37.22
N GLN A 59 26.58 48.07 37.34
CA GLN A 59 27.43 47.75 38.52
C GLN A 59 27.41 46.28 39.00
N SER A 60 28.38 45.45 38.65
CA SER A 60 29.79 45.40 39.08
C SER A 60 29.97 45.09 40.57
N THR A 61 30.21 43.82 40.90
CA THR A 61 31.14 43.42 41.96
C THR A 61 31.77 42.08 41.63
N MET A 62 33.10 42.12 41.54
CA MET A 62 33.98 40.96 41.49
C MET A 62 33.95 40.16 42.78
N SER A 63 33.89 38.84 42.67
CA SER A 63 34.48 37.93 43.65
C SER A 63 35.02 36.69 42.95
N HIS A 64 36.35 36.64 42.85
CA HIS A 64 37.09 35.46 42.44
C HIS A 64 36.89 34.33 43.45
N GLN A 65 36.27 33.23 43.02
CA GLN A 65 36.40 31.95 43.71
C GLN A 65 36.76 30.88 42.69
N ARG A 66 38.04 30.46 42.76
CA ARG A 66 38.61 29.34 41.98
C ARG A 66 37.75 28.09 42.19
N GLN A 67 36.92 27.75 41.21
CA GLN A 67 36.30 26.43 41.12
C GLN A 67 37.24 25.50 40.35
N ARG A 68 37.60 24.39 41.02
CA ARG A 68 38.31 23.25 40.44
C ARG A 68 37.49 22.67 39.27
N PRO A 69 38.13 22.13 38.22
CA PRO A 69 37.41 21.50 37.12
C PRO A 69 36.63 20.29 37.65
N GLN A 70 35.30 20.43 37.70
CA GLN A 70 34.43 19.26 37.87
C GLN A 70 34.55 18.41 36.62
N THR A 71 35.17 17.24 36.79
CA THR A 71 35.10 16.13 35.85
C THR A 71 33.63 15.82 35.60
N ARG A 72 33.14 16.12 34.38
CA ARG A 72 31.86 15.60 33.89
C ARG A 72 31.84 14.09 34.16
N PRO A 73 30.88 13.55 34.93
CA PRO A 73 30.74 12.11 35.02
C PRO A 73 30.44 11.61 33.62
N LEU A 74 31.30 10.73 33.10
CA LEU A 74 31.05 10.00 31.87
C LEU A 74 29.66 9.34 31.98
N PRO A 75 28.84 9.39 30.93
CA PRO A 75 27.56 8.69 30.95
C PRO A 75 27.84 7.24 31.28
N GLN A 76 27.34 6.78 32.44
CA GLN A 76 27.40 5.38 32.81
C GLN A 76 26.71 4.63 31.68
N GLN A 77 27.47 3.83 30.91
CA GLN A 77 26.88 2.90 29.97
C GLN A 77 26.01 1.96 30.80
N HIS A 78 24.71 2.23 30.82
CA HIS A 78 23.77 1.33 31.44
C HIS A 78 23.83 0.03 30.66
N ASP A 79 24.25 -1.03 31.33
CA ASP A 79 24.19 -2.38 30.81
C ASP A 79 22.76 -2.65 30.37
N ILE A 80 22.57 -2.81 29.05
CA ILE A 80 21.27 -3.00 28.44
C ILE A 80 20.54 -4.20 29.06
N GLY A 81 21.28 -5.22 29.51
CA GLY A 81 20.72 -6.35 30.24
C GLY A 81 19.98 -5.89 31.50
N GLN A 82 20.59 -5.00 32.29
CA GLN A 82 19.96 -4.48 33.51
C GLN A 82 18.72 -3.64 33.20
N CYS A 83 18.73 -2.86 32.11
CA CYS A 83 17.55 -2.12 31.67
C CYS A 83 16.39 -3.06 31.29
N ILE A 84 16.67 -4.14 30.55
CA ILE A 84 15.67 -5.14 30.19
C ILE A 84 15.13 -5.85 31.44
N PHE A 85 15.99 -6.31 32.37
CA PHE A 85 15.53 -6.95 33.60
C PHE A 85 14.69 -6.00 34.46
N ARG A 86 15.08 -4.73 34.59
CA ARG A 86 14.26 -3.72 35.30
C ARG A 86 12.91 -3.50 34.62
N ALA A 87 12.84 -3.50 33.29
CA ALA A 87 11.58 -3.38 32.57
C ALA A 87 10.68 -4.61 32.76
N ILE A 88 11.25 -5.81 32.84
CA ILE A 88 10.52 -7.04 33.19
C ILE A 88 9.91 -6.90 34.59
N GLU A 89 10.71 -6.52 35.59
CA GLU A 89 10.25 -6.33 36.98
C GLU A 89 9.16 -5.25 37.08
N ALA A 90 9.35 -4.11 36.40
CA ALA A 90 8.41 -2.99 36.39
C ALA A 90 7.07 -3.30 35.69
N SER A 91 7.01 -4.40 34.93
CA SER A 91 5.85 -4.79 34.13
C SER A 91 5.10 -6.00 34.70
N LEU A 92 5.45 -6.45 35.90
CA LEU A 92 4.79 -7.55 36.60
C LEU A 92 3.38 -7.15 37.06
N VAL A 93 2.40 -8.01 36.78
CA VAL A 93 1.02 -7.87 37.25
C VAL A 93 0.74 -9.00 38.23
N ALA A 94 0.64 -8.65 39.52
CA ALA A 94 0.33 -9.55 40.63
C ALA A 94 1.48 -10.56 40.99
N PRO A 95 1.38 -11.31 42.13
CA PRO A 95 2.49 -12.12 42.64
C PRO A 95 2.77 -13.39 41.83
N ASP A 96 1.92 -13.71 40.85
CA ASP A 96 2.00 -14.92 40.04
C ASP A 96 3.14 -14.87 38.98
N GLY A 97 3.86 -13.75 38.89
CA GLY A 97 5.06 -13.63 38.07
C GLY A 97 4.77 -13.42 36.57
N GLU A 98 3.56 -13.00 36.22
CA GLU A 98 3.19 -12.65 34.84
C GLU A 98 3.53 -11.20 34.50
N VAL A 99 4.04 -11.00 33.30
CA VAL A 99 4.47 -9.69 32.76
C VAL A 99 3.44 -9.23 31.74
N HIS A 100 2.91 -8.02 31.91
CA HIS A 100 2.02 -7.41 30.92
C HIS A 100 2.84 -6.89 29.74
N VAL A 101 2.57 -7.44 28.55
CA VAL A 101 3.38 -7.26 27.35
C VAL A 101 3.43 -5.79 26.90
N ASP A 102 2.30 -5.07 26.90
CA ASP A 102 2.28 -3.67 26.44
C ASP A 102 3.01 -2.71 27.40
N THR A 103 2.92 -2.96 28.71
CA THR A 103 3.66 -2.23 29.74
C THR A 103 5.16 -2.46 29.58
N PHE A 104 5.56 -3.71 29.34
CA PHE A 104 6.96 -4.05 29.05
C PHE A 104 7.47 -3.34 27.79
N ARG A 105 6.72 -3.39 26.68
CA ARG A 105 7.07 -2.70 25.43
C ARG A 105 7.24 -1.20 25.64
N SER A 106 6.33 -0.60 26.41
CA SER A 106 6.39 0.82 26.75
C SER A 106 7.68 1.16 27.52
N HIS A 107 8.03 0.38 28.56
CA HIS A 107 9.27 0.56 29.31
C HIS A 107 10.51 0.40 28.43
N VAL A 108 10.58 -0.64 27.59
CA VAL A 108 11.74 -0.87 26.70
C VAL A 108 11.88 0.27 25.69
N ALA A 109 10.77 0.79 25.15
CA ALA A 109 10.79 1.93 24.24
C ALA A 109 11.32 3.23 24.87
N THR A 110 11.16 3.41 26.20
CA THR A 110 11.68 4.62 26.88
C THR A 110 13.19 4.71 26.92
N PHE A 111 13.91 3.59 26.83
CA PHE A 111 15.37 3.60 26.97
C PHE A 111 16.11 4.21 25.76
N GLN A 112 15.39 4.63 24.69
CA GLN A 112 15.97 5.13 23.41
C GLN A 112 17.14 4.26 22.94
N CYS A 113 17.07 2.97 23.25
CA CYS A 113 18.14 2.03 23.06
C CYS A 113 18.08 1.59 21.60
N ILE A 114 19.09 1.96 20.81
CA ILE A 114 19.28 1.50 19.42
C ILE A 114 19.88 0.07 19.40
N ASP A 115 19.94 -0.61 20.56
CA ASP A 115 20.51 -1.95 20.64
C ASP A 115 19.66 -2.96 19.86
N MET A 116 20.32 -3.63 18.92
CA MET A 116 19.67 -4.63 18.05
C MET A 116 19.09 -5.78 18.85
N LYS A 117 19.65 -6.13 20.02
CA LYS A 117 19.14 -7.21 20.88
C LYS A 117 17.77 -6.85 21.44
N ALA A 118 17.60 -5.60 21.88
CA ALA A 118 16.33 -5.12 22.41
C ALA A 118 15.27 -5.08 21.30
N THR A 119 15.64 -4.69 20.08
CA THR A 119 14.72 -4.69 18.94
C THR A 119 14.30 -6.11 18.53
N THR A 120 15.22 -7.07 18.50
CA THR A 120 14.91 -8.48 18.20
C THR A 120 13.97 -9.07 19.25
N LEU A 121 14.20 -8.77 20.53
CA LEU A 121 13.30 -9.20 21.61
C LEU A 121 11.89 -8.62 21.43
N LEU A 122 11.77 -7.33 21.12
CA LEU A 122 10.48 -6.68 20.86
C LEU A 122 9.76 -7.28 19.64
N GLU A 123 10.50 -7.59 18.57
CA GLU A 123 9.97 -8.25 17.38
C GLU A 123 9.45 -9.66 17.72
N MET A 124 10.22 -10.46 18.47
CA MET A 124 9.76 -11.78 18.93
C MET A 124 8.47 -11.68 19.75
N ILE A 125 8.42 -10.75 20.70
CA ILE A 125 7.24 -10.54 21.55
C ILE A 125 6.04 -10.02 20.73
N SER A 126 6.28 -9.31 19.62
CA SER A 126 5.22 -8.85 18.70
C SER A 126 4.42 -9.99 18.08
N THR A 127 5.03 -11.16 17.92
CA THR A 127 4.39 -12.35 17.34
C THR A 127 3.51 -13.11 18.33
N VAL A 128 3.70 -12.88 19.64
CA VAL A 128 2.93 -13.55 20.69
C VAL A 128 1.58 -12.86 20.85
N ARG A 129 0.46 -13.61 20.69
CA ARG A 129 -0.91 -13.07 20.76
C ARG A 129 -1.45 -12.86 22.20
N GLY A 130 -0.66 -13.14 23.23
CA GLY A 130 -1.06 -13.00 24.64
C GLY A 130 -0.74 -11.63 25.21
N ALA A 131 -1.62 -11.09 26.05
CA ALA A 131 -1.39 -9.86 26.79
C ALA A 131 -0.41 -10.06 27.98
N HIS A 132 -0.29 -11.31 28.44
CA HIS A 132 0.55 -11.71 29.57
C HIS A 132 1.55 -12.78 29.15
N LEU A 133 2.77 -12.67 29.66
CA LEU A 133 3.84 -13.64 29.47
C LEU A 133 4.48 -13.98 30.82
N PRO A 134 4.77 -15.25 31.12
CA PRO A 134 5.49 -15.59 32.34
C PRO A 134 6.88 -14.97 32.32
N ARG A 135 7.31 -14.37 33.45
CA ARG A 135 8.60 -13.71 33.63
C ARG A 135 9.77 -14.56 33.12
N GLU A 136 9.77 -15.85 33.44
CA GLU A 136 10.82 -16.78 33.04
C GLU A 136 10.96 -16.91 31.52
N MET A 137 9.85 -16.87 30.78
CA MET A 137 9.88 -16.98 29.32
C MET A 137 10.56 -15.77 28.68
N LEU A 138 10.28 -14.56 29.19
CA LEU A 138 10.93 -13.34 28.72
C LEU A 138 12.41 -13.30 29.08
N GLN A 139 12.77 -13.72 30.30
CA GLN A 139 14.16 -13.81 30.72
C GLN A 139 14.94 -14.83 29.87
N ASN A 140 14.36 -16.00 29.62
CA ASN A 140 14.97 -17.02 28.78
C ASN A 140 15.10 -16.56 27.32
N ALA A 141 14.11 -15.84 26.78
CA ALA A 141 14.18 -15.27 25.45
C ALA A 141 15.32 -14.25 25.32
N TRP A 142 15.46 -13.35 26.31
CA TRP A 142 16.56 -12.40 26.36
C TRP A 142 17.93 -13.09 26.43
N LEU A 143 18.08 -14.07 27.33
CA LEU A 143 19.34 -14.81 27.47
C LEU A 143 19.72 -15.56 26.19
N ARG A 144 18.75 -16.11 25.45
CA ARG A 144 19.02 -16.74 24.14
C ARG A 144 19.55 -15.76 23.12
N ILE A 145 18.96 -14.57 23.02
CA ILE A 145 19.42 -13.52 22.08
C ILE A 145 20.86 -13.12 22.42
N VAL A 146 21.18 -12.95 23.70
CA VAL A 146 22.54 -12.61 24.15
C VAL A 146 23.53 -13.74 23.87
N GLU A 147 23.14 -15.01 24.07
CA GLU A 147 24.02 -16.15 23.82
C GLU A 147 24.25 -16.38 22.31
N GLU A 148 23.23 -16.20 21.47
CA GLU A 148 23.35 -16.31 20.02
C GLU A 148 24.32 -15.27 19.45
N GLU A 149 24.25 -14.02 19.90
CA GLU A 149 25.22 -13.00 19.51
C GLU A 149 26.64 -13.32 20.04
N ARG A 150 26.75 -13.86 21.26
CA ARG A 150 28.04 -14.30 21.79
C ARG A 150 28.63 -15.42 20.92
N GLN A 151 27.79 -16.32 20.44
CA GLN A 151 28.17 -17.39 19.53
C GLN A 151 28.59 -16.83 18.17
N ASP A 152 27.86 -15.87 17.60
CA ASP A 152 28.23 -15.18 16.36
C ASP A 152 29.58 -14.44 16.51
N LEU A 153 29.81 -13.77 17.64
CA LEU A 153 31.09 -13.13 17.95
C LEU A 153 32.22 -14.15 18.13
N LEU A 154 31.94 -15.31 18.72
CA LEU A 154 32.90 -16.42 18.81
C LEU A 154 33.22 -16.99 17.43
N GLU A 155 32.24 -17.16 16.55
CA GLU A 155 32.42 -17.58 15.16
C GLU A 155 33.21 -16.54 14.35
N LEU A 156 33.00 -15.25 14.60
CA LEU A 156 33.79 -14.16 14.01
C LEU A 156 35.23 -14.10 14.58
N SER A 157 35.43 -14.39 15.87
CA SER A 157 36.77 -14.39 16.48
C SER A 157 37.60 -15.62 16.08
N THR A 158 36.96 -16.77 15.90
CA THR A 158 37.61 -18.00 15.40
C THR A 158 37.87 -17.94 13.89
N SER A 159 37.24 -16.97 13.20
CA SER A 159 37.59 -16.53 11.84
C SER A 159 38.83 -15.61 11.79
N THR A 160 39.78 -15.73 12.73
CA THR A 160 41.10 -15.11 12.55
C THR A 160 41.77 -15.65 11.29
N PRO A 161 42.26 -14.77 10.39
CA PRO A 161 42.97 -15.19 9.18
C PRO A 161 44.22 -15.98 9.56
N PRO A 162 44.60 -17.03 8.81
CA PRO A 162 45.86 -17.71 9.05
C PRO A 162 46.99 -16.69 8.86
N ARG A 163 47.67 -16.36 9.96
CA ARG A 163 48.91 -15.57 9.95
C ARG A 163 49.84 -16.17 8.90
N SER A 164 50.29 -15.34 7.96
CA SER A 164 51.30 -15.69 6.97
C SER A 164 52.44 -16.50 7.61
N PRO A 165 52.87 -17.61 6.98
CA PRO A 165 54.01 -18.35 7.47
C PRO A 165 55.24 -17.47 7.37
N ARG A 166 55.71 -17.01 8.54
CA ARG A 166 57.00 -16.33 8.71
C ARG A 166 58.08 -17.30 8.22
N ALA A 167 58.82 -16.88 7.20
CA ALA A 167 59.98 -17.59 6.69
C ALA A 167 61.01 -17.79 7.81
N THR A 168 61.23 -19.04 8.22
CA THR A 168 62.41 -19.45 8.99
C THR A 168 63.14 -20.54 8.21
N SER A 169 64.42 -20.27 8.02
CA SER A 169 65.39 -20.91 7.14
C SER A 169 65.54 -22.42 7.36
N PRO A 170 66.00 -23.16 6.33
CA PRO A 170 66.20 -24.60 6.39
C PRO A 170 67.55 -24.92 7.06
N THR A 171 67.56 -25.78 8.07
CA THR A 171 68.75 -26.54 8.47
C THR A 171 68.46 -28.02 8.28
N SER A 172 69.37 -28.64 7.55
CA SER A 172 69.40 -29.98 6.98
C SER A 172 69.32 -31.13 7.97
N THR A 173 68.54 -32.17 7.62
CA THR A 173 68.95 -33.58 7.73
C THR A 173 68.13 -34.44 6.75
N PRO A 174 68.75 -35.29 5.91
CA PRO A 174 68.03 -36.19 5.03
C PRO A 174 67.75 -37.50 5.79
N ARG A 175 66.49 -37.92 5.86
CA ARG A 175 66.15 -39.30 6.23
C ARG A 175 65.13 -39.88 5.25
N SER A 176 65.54 -41.05 4.78
CA SER A 176 65.01 -41.86 3.69
C SER A 176 63.53 -42.22 3.79
N GLY A 177 62.86 -42.18 2.62
CA GLY A 177 62.02 -43.30 2.17
C GLY A 177 60.61 -43.42 2.74
N ARG A 178 59.68 -42.53 2.36
CA ARG A 178 58.25 -42.86 2.34
C ARG A 178 57.53 -42.09 1.22
N PRO A 179 56.76 -42.74 0.33
CA PRO A 179 56.01 -42.04 -0.71
C PRO A 179 54.98 -41.11 -0.06
N SER A 180 55.21 -39.82 -0.25
CA SER A 180 54.51 -38.74 0.43
C SER A 180 53.08 -38.61 -0.08
N THR A 181 52.12 -38.89 0.80
CA THR A 181 50.70 -38.52 0.65
C THR A 181 50.47 -37.02 0.90
N SER A 182 51.51 -36.22 1.18
CA SER A 182 51.39 -34.81 1.56
C SER A 182 50.93 -33.90 0.42
N GLY A 183 51.14 -34.27 -0.84
CA GLY A 183 50.66 -33.48 -1.98
C GLY A 183 49.13 -33.47 -2.12
N ALA A 184 48.46 -34.54 -1.67
CA ALA A 184 47.01 -34.68 -1.77
C ALA A 184 46.27 -33.90 -0.67
N THR A 185 46.85 -33.84 0.54
CA THR A 185 46.29 -33.05 1.64
C THR A 185 46.41 -31.54 1.37
N THR A 186 47.48 -31.08 0.72
CA THR A 186 47.63 -29.68 0.30
C THR A 186 46.59 -29.29 -0.76
N LYS A 187 46.32 -30.15 -1.75
CA LYS A 187 45.30 -29.86 -2.79
C LYS A 187 43.89 -29.77 -2.22
N LEU A 188 43.52 -30.69 -1.33
CA LEU A 188 42.22 -30.65 -0.65
C LEU A 188 42.08 -29.40 0.24
N SER A 189 43.15 -29.01 0.94
CA SER A 189 43.18 -27.77 1.74
C SER A 189 42.99 -26.51 0.88
N LEU A 190 43.70 -26.42 -0.25
CA LEU A 190 43.55 -25.32 -1.20
C LEU A 190 42.15 -25.25 -1.81
N ALA A 191 41.55 -26.41 -2.16
CA ALA A 191 40.18 -26.48 -2.66
C ALA A 191 39.18 -25.98 -1.62
N LYS A 192 39.32 -26.39 -0.35
CA LYS A 192 38.48 -25.92 0.76
C LYS A 192 38.65 -24.42 1.02
N SER A 193 39.87 -23.89 0.94
CA SER A 193 40.13 -22.46 1.09
C SER A 193 39.46 -21.64 -0.02
N LYS A 194 39.57 -22.09 -1.28
CA LYS A 194 38.89 -21.46 -2.42
C LYS A 194 37.37 -21.50 -2.27
N ARG A 195 36.82 -22.62 -1.82
CA ARG A 195 35.37 -22.74 -1.54
C ARG A 195 34.92 -21.72 -0.50
N LYS A 196 35.63 -21.60 0.62
CA LYS A 196 35.34 -20.60 1.65
C LYS A 196 35.41 -19.17 1.13
N GLN A 197 36.36 -18.88 0.25
CA GLN A 197 36.47 -17.56 -0.39
C GLN A 197 35.26 -17.27 -1.29
N VAL A 198 34.89 -18.20 -2.16
CA VAL A 198 33.71 -18.07 -3.04
C VAL A 198 32.42 -17.95 -2.21
N GLU A 199 32.32 -18.66 -1.09
CA GLU A 199 31.19 -18.56 -0.16
C GLU A 199 31.11 -17.18 0.51
N TYR A 200 32.25 -16.61 0.89
CA TYR A 200 32.33 -15.26 1.42
C TYR A 200 31.89 -14.22 0.37
N ASP A 201 32.41 -14.33 -0.86
CA ASP A 201 32.04 -13.45 -1.97
C ASP A 201 30.54 -13.56 -2.28
N ALA A 202 29.98 -14.77 -2.23
CA ALA A 202 28.55 -15.03 -2.37
C ALA A 202 27.70 -14.31 -1.31
N ARG A 203 28.13 -14.33 -0.04
CA ARG A 203 27.44 -13.61 1.05
C ARG A 203 27.53 -12.10 0.86
N LEU A 204 28.67 -11.58 0.42
CA LEU A 204 28.84 -10.15 0.17
C LEU A 204 27.94 -9.66 -0.98
N LEU A 205 27.87 -10.43 -2.07
CA LEU A 205 26.96 -10.16 -3.19
C LEU A 205 25.49 -10.21 -2.77
N ALA A 206 25.11 -11.19 -1.93
CA ALA A 206 23.75 -11.27 -1.40
C ALA A 206 23.36 -10.02 -0.59
N ASN A 207 24.27 -9.52 0.25
CA ASN A 207 24.05 -8.29 1.02
C ASN A 207 23.90 -7.06 0.10
N ARG A 208 24.75 -6.94 -0.93
CA ARG A 208 24.64 -5.86 -1.92
C ARG A 208 23.33 -5.92 -2.69
N LEU A 209 22.93 -7.10 -3.16
CA LEU A 209 21.63 -7.32 -3.81
C LEU A 209 20.47 -6.90 -2.92
N ALA A 210 20.49 -7.26 -1.64
CA ALA A 210 19.45 -6.88 -0.69
C ALA A 210 19.35 -5.35 -0.50
N LEU A 211 20.49 -4.66 -0.40
CA LEU A 211 20.54 -3.20 -0.30
C LEU A 211 20.00 -2.53 -1.57
N LEU A 212 20.44 -2.97 -2.74
CA LEU A 212 19.97 -2.44 -4.04
C LEU A 212 18.46 -2.66 -4.22
N GLN A 213 17.92 -3.81 -3.82
CA GLN A 213 16.48 -4.07 -3.85
C GLN A 213 15.72 -3.13 -2.92
N GLN A 214 16.25 -2.89 -1.72
CA GLN A 214 15.65 -1.96 -0.77
C GLN A 214 15.65 -0.52 -1.32
N GLU A 215 16.74 -0.11 -1.97
CA GLU A 215 16.84 1.19 -2.65
C GLU A 215 15.85 1.32 -3.79
N GLU A 216 15.73 0.29 -4.65
CA GLU A 216 14.74 0.25 -5.73
C GLU A 216 13.31 0.40 -5.18
N ILE A 217 12.94 -0.36 -4.15
CA ILE A 217 11.62 -0.28 -3.52
C ILE A 217 11.36 1.12 -2.96
N LYS A 218 12.35 1.73 -2.28
CA LYS A 218 12.25 3.10 -1.76
C LYS A 218 12.06 4.11 -2.90
N ALA A 219 12.81 3.97 -4.00
CA ALA A 219 12.70 4.83 -5.16
C ALA A 219 11.31 4.71 -5.82
N TRP A 220 10.79 3.50 -6.01
CA TRP A 220 9.45 3.27 -6.54
C TRP A 220 8.35 3.90 -5.69
N ARG A 221 8.41 3.74 -4.36
CA ARG A 221 7.45 4.43 -3.46
C ARG A 221 7.52 5.95 -3.62
N LYS A 222 8.72 6.50 -3.80
CA LYS A 222 8.90 7.95 -4.00
C LYS A 222 8.35 8.42 -5.34
N ILE A 223 8.54 7.65 -6.41
CA ILE A 223 7.97 7.90 -7.74
C ILE A 223 6.44 7.93 -7.63
N GLU A 224 5.86 6.92 -7.00
CA GLU A 224 4.41 6.80 -6.85
C GLU A 224 3.83 8.00 -6.10
N GLN A 225 4.40 8.35 -4.93
CA GLN A 225 3.98 9.53 -4.18
C GLN A 225 4.12 10.84 -4.98
N THR A 226 5.14 10.95 -5.83
CA THR A 226 5.37 12.15 -6.65
C THR A 226 4.32 12.24 -7.77
N ARG A 227 4.00 11.12 -8.43
CA ARG A 227 2.95 11.03 -9.44
C ARG A 227 1.57 11.27 -8.86
N GLU A 228 1.27 10.69 -7.71
CA GLU A 228 -0.01 10.88 -7.02
C GLU A 228 -0.22 12.36 -6.68
N LYS A 229 0.81 13.05 -6.16
CA LYS A 229 0.74 14.49 -5.92
C LYS A 229 0.54 15.29 -7.20
N ALA A 230 1.24 14.97 -8.27
CA ALA A 230 1.06 15.63 -9.56
C ALA A 230 -0.38 15.44 -10.09
N ALA A 231 -0.92 14.22 -9.97
CA ALA A 231 -2.29 13.89 -10.35
C ALA A 231 -3.32 14.66 -9.51
N GLN A 232 -3.17 14.73 -8.19
CA GLN A 232 -4.05 15.50 -7.30
C GLN A 232 -4.09 16.99 -7.69
N ILE A 233 -2.94 17.58 -8.05
CA ILE A 233 -2.88 18.97 -8.52
C ILE A 233 -3.65 19.15 -9.83
N LEU A 234 -3.50 18.21 -10.78
CA LEU A 234 -4.21 18.26 -12.05
C LEU A 234 -5.73 18.06 -11.89
N GLU A 235 -6.15 17.10 -11.07
CA GLU A 235 -7.56 16.85 -10.75
C GLU A 235 -8.20 18.08 -10.10
N HIS A 236 -7.53 18.67 -9.10
CA HIS A 236 -8.03 19.88 -8.46
C HIS A 236 -8.21 21.04 -9.45
N ARG A 237 -7.32 21.17 -10.45
CA ARG A 237 -7.48 22.15 -11.52
C ARG A 237 -8.65 21.84 -12.44
N GLU A 238 -8.80 20.58 -12.84
CA GLU A 238 -9.93 20.17 -13.66
C GLU A 238 -11.25 20.48 -12.96
N GLU A 239 -11.33 20.24 -11.66
CA GLU A 239 -12.48 20.64 -10.86
C GLU A 239 -12.70 22.16 -10.84
N ILE A 240 -11.66 22.97 -10.67
CA ILE A 240 -11.76 24.43 -10.71
C ILE A 240 -12.26 24.89 -12.08
N PHE A 241 -11.66 24.38 -13.15
CA PHE A 241 -12.03 24.71 -14.53
C PHE A 241 -13.48 24.32 -14.81
N LYS A 242 -13.90 23.12 -14.39
CA LYS A 242 -15.27 22.64 -14.51
C LYS A 242 -16.24 23.50 -13.73
N LYS A 243 -15.92 23.86 -12.48
CA LYS A 243 -16.74 24.80 -11.67
C LYS A 243 -16.86 26.17 -12.33
N GLN A 244 -15.79 26.67 -12.96
CA GLN A 244 -15.82 27.93 -13.71
C GLN A 244 -16.68 27.82 -14.97
N GLN A 245 -16.56 26.73 -15.73
CA GLN A 245 -17.35 26.45 -16.92
C GLN A 245 -18.84 26.29 -16.57
N ASP A 246 -19.16 25.54 -15.52
CA ASP A 246 -20.53 25.35 -15.04
C ASP A 246 -21.14 26.68 -14.57
N LYS A 247 -20.36 27.51 -13.87
CA LYS A 247 -20.78 28.86 -13.49
C LYS A 247 -21.09 29.71 -14.72
N HIS A 248 -20.25 29.66 -15.76
CA HIS A 248 -20.45 30.38 -17.01
C HIS A 248 -21.71 29.89 -17.76
N MET A 249 -21.87 28.57 -17.88
CA MET A 249 -23.04 27.93 -18.49
C MET A 249 -24.34 28.29 -17.76
N LEU A 250 -24.34 28.25 -16.43
CA LEU A 250 -25.49 28.61 -15.60
C LEU A 250 -25.86 30.09 -15.75
N LEU A 251 -24.87 30.99 -15.82
CA LEU A 251 -25.13 32.41 -16.07
C LEU A 251 -25.75 32.64 -17.44
N HIS A 252 -25.22 31.99 -18.48
CA HIS A 252 -25.77 32.07 -19.83
C HIS A 252 -27.20 31.50 -19.91
N GLU A 253 -27.47 30.36 -19.26
CA GLU A 253 -28.81 29.78 -19.19
C GLU A 253 -29.80 30.72 -18.46
N LYS A 254 -29.39 31.31 -17.33
CA LYS A 254 -30.19 32.31 -16.61
C LYS A 254 -30.51 33.51 -17.50
N GLU A 255 -29.53 34.01 -18.25
CA GLU A 255 -29.73 35.11 -19.19
C GLU A 255 -30.74 34.74 -20.29
N GLN A 256 -30.61 33.54 -20.87
CA GLN A 256 -31.56 33.04 -21.86
C GLN A 256 -32.98 32.90 -21.28
N ASN A 257 -33.11 32.35 -20.07
CA ASN A 257 -34.39 32.22 -19.38
C ASN A 257 -35.05 33.58 -19.13
N VAL A 258 -34.28 34.59 -18.70
CA VAL A 258 -34.78 35.97 -18.52
C VAL A 258 -35.25 36.55 -19.87
N ARG A 259 -34.48 36.35 -20.94
CA ARG A 259 -34.86 36.79 -22.30
C ARG A 259 -36.15 36.12 -22.77
N VAL A 260 -36.30 34.81 -22.58
CA VAL A 260 -37.51 34.05 -22.96
C VAL A 260 -38.69 34.45 -22.10
N ALA A 261 -38.53 34.58 -20.79
CA ALA A 261 -39.59 35.02 -19.87
C ALA A 261 -40.09 36.42 -20.24
N THR A 262 -39.18 37.33 -20.59
CA THR A 262 -39.54 38.68 -21.05
C THR A 262 -40.29 38.66 -22.38
N LYS A 263 -39.85 37.83 -23.35
CA LYS A 263 -40.58 37.63 -24.61
C LYS A 263 -41.96 37.03 -24.38
N LYS A 264 -42.07 36.00 -23.54
CA LYS A 264 -43.34 35.35 -23.16
C LYS A 264 -44.28 36.34 -22.47
N HIS A 265 -43.78 37.15 -21.52
CA HIS A 265 -44.58 38.17 -20.85
C HIS A 265 -45.12 39.21 -21.85
N LYS A 266 -44.27 39.70 -22.77
CA LYS A 266 -44.71 40.60 -23.86
C LYS A 266 -45.77 39.95 -24.76
N LEU A 267 -45.61 38.67 -25.12
CA LEU A 267 -46.59 37.94 -25.93
C LEU A 267 -47.88 37.63 -25.14
N ALA A 268 -47.79 37.30 -23.86
CA ALA A 268 -48.92 37.07 -22.97
C ALA A 268 -49.74 38.35 -22.80
N ALA A 269 -49.09 39.50 -22.67
CA ALA A 269 -49.76 40.80 -22.66
C ALA A 269 -50.53 41.03 -23.99
N LYS A 270 -49.88 40.81 -25.14
CA LYS A 270 -50.53 40.93 -26.47
C LYS A 270 -51.69 39.94 -26.64
N THR A 271 -51.49 38.67 -26.28
CA THR A 271 -52.50 37.62 -26.41
C THR A 271 -53.61 37.76 -25.38
N SER A 272 -53.37 38.33 -24.19
CA SER A 272 -54.43 38.68 -23.24
C SER A 272 -55.35 39.74 -23.83
N VAL A 273 -54.80 40.75 -24.52
CA VAL A 273 -55.62 41.71 -25.28
C VAL A 273 -56.42 41.01 -26.39
N ILE A 274 -55.78 40.12 -27.16
CA ILE A 274 -56.47 39.35 -28.21
C ILE A 274 -57.52 38.40 -27.63
N ARG A 275 -57.24 37.70 -26.53
CA ARG A 275 -58.17 36.79 -25.84
C ARG A 275 -59.32 37.55 -25.21
N LYS A 276 -59.12 38.75 -24.66
CA LYS A 276 -60.23 39.59 -24.22
C LYS A 276 -61.15 39.93 -25.40
N ARG A 277 -60.58 40.27 -26.56
CA ARG A 277 -61.34 40.47 -27.81
C ARG A 277 -62.01 39.19 -28.30
N GLN A 278 -61.30 38.06 -28.32
CA GLN A 278 -61.79 36.77 -28.79
C GLN A 278 -62.76 36.12 -27.82
N ALA A 279 -62.64 36.31 -26.51
CA ALA A 279 -63.61 35.87 -25.51
C ALA A 279 -64.89 36.67 -25.66
N ALA A 280 -64.81 37.97 -25.96
CA ALA A 280 -65.99 38.73 -26.39
C ALA A 280 -66.63 38.13 -27.65
N ILE A 281 -65.83 37.68 -28.64
CA ILE A 281 -66.31 36.99 -29.85
C ILE A 281 -66.80 35.55 -29.57
N SER A 282 -66.18 34.84 -28.62
CA SER A 282 -66.46 33.43 -28.29
C SER A 282 -67.66 33.31 -27.37
N VAL A 283 -67.94 34.29 -26.51
CA VAL A 283 -69.24 34.40 -25.83
C VAL A 283 -70.38 34.49 -26.86
N ILE A 284 -70.12 35.09 -28.03
CA ILE A 284 -71.07 35.13 -29.15
C ILE A 284 -71.12 33.77 -29.89
N SER A 285 -69.98 33.08 -30.07
CA SER A 285 -69.89 31.81 -30.82
C SER A 285 -70.21 30.54 -30.01
N LYS A 286 -69.96 30.50 -28.70
CA LYS A 286 -70.19 29.34 -27.80
C LYS A 286 -71.68 29.11 -27.53
N LYS A 287 -72.51 30.17 -27.64
CA LYS A 287 -73.97 30.04 -27.76
C LYS A 287 -74.42 29.19 -28.96
N TYR A 288 -73.57 28.98 -29.97
CA TYR A 288 -73.89 28.18 -31.15
C TYR A 288 -73.35 26.73 -31.11
N GLN A 289 -72.43 26.37 -30.20
CA GLN A 289 -71.73 25.07 -30.23
C GLN A 289 -72.01 24.12 -29.06
N GLU A 290 -72.77 24.54 -28.04
CA GLU A 290 -73.26 23.65 -26.96
C GLU A 290 -74.27 22.57 -27.45
N VAL A 291 -74.57 22.53 -28.76
CA VAL A 291 -75.44 21.54 -29.40
C VAL A 291 -74.69 20.27 -29.85
N GLU A 292 -73.35 20.28 -30.01
CA GLU A 292 -72.63 19.17 -30.66
C GLU A 292 -71.78 18.23 -29.75
N SER A 293 -71.48 18.58 -28.50
CA SER A 293 -70.48 17.85 -27.71
C SER A 293 -70.97 16.61 -26.93
N VAL A 294 -72.19 16.13 -27.16
CA VAL A 294 -72.75 14.92 -26.50
C VAL A 294 -72.31 13.60 -27.19
N LYS A 295 -71.66 13.66 -28.37
CA LYS A 295 -71.41 12.46 -29.19
C LYS A 295 -70.02 11.82 -29.11
N LEU A 296 -69.10 12.29 -28.27
CA LEU A 296 -67.73 11.78 -28.25
C LEU A 296 -67.23 11.24 -26.91
N GLU A 297 -68.13 10.77 -26.04
CA GLU A 297 -67.78 10.19 -24.73
C GLU A 297 -68.05 8.68 -24.62
N ARG A 298 -68.02 7.95 -25.75
CA ARG A 298 -68.29 6.49 -25.79
C ARG A 298 -67.22 5.67 -26.52
N ARG A 299 -65.93 5.99 -26.32
CA ARG A 299 -64.83 5.20 -26.91
C ARG A 299 -63.53 5.17 -26.10
N ARG A 300 -63.60 5.32 -24.77
CA ARG A 300 -62.40 5.37 -23.90
C ARG A 300 -62.30 4.28 -22.83
N LEU A 301 -63.07 3.19 -22.95
CA LEU A 301 -63.18 2.17 -21.90
C LEU A 301 -63.18 0.74 -22.48
N LYS A 302 -62.09 0.34 -23.17
CA LYS A 302 -61.92 -1.06 -23.59
C LYS A 302 -60.53 -1.66 -23.46
N GLN A 303 -59.45 -0.90 -23.24
CA GLN A 303 -58.12 -1.51 -23.31
C GLN A 303 -57.17 -1.00 -22.23
N ALA A 304 -57.66 -1.02 -20.99
CA ALA A 304 -56.83 -1.05 -19.79
C ALA A 304 -57.08 -2.39 -19.10
N LYS A 305 -55.99 -3.12 -18.86
CA LYS A 305 -55.87 -4.45 -18.22
C LYS A 305 -56.15 -5.66 -19.09
N GLU A 306 -55.08 -6.16 -19.69
CA GLU A 306 -54.62 -7.50 -19.32
C GLU A 306 -53.11 -7.55 -19.54
N GLN A 307 -52.40 -6.77 -18.73
CA GLN A 307 -51.09 -7.20 -18.29
C GLN A 307 -51.30 -8.55 -17.60
N GLN A 308 -50.45 -9.52 -17.94
CA GLN A 308 -49.57 -10.22 -16.98
C GLN A 308 -49.52 -11.73 -17.22
N ALA A 309 -48.29 -12.24 -17.13
CA ALA A 309 -47.88 -13.60 -16.82
C ALA A 309 -47.58 -14.55 -17.99
N MET A 310 -46.28 -14.77 -18.27
CA MET A 310 -45.58 -16.04 -17.95
C MET A 310 -44.24 -16.12 -18.70
N ASP A 311 -43.23 -15.39 -18.21
CA ASP A 311 -41.82 -15.64 -18.51
C ASP A 311 -41.29 -16.74 -17.58
N GLU A 312 -41.50 -18.01 -17.93
CA GLU A 312 -40.88 -19.16 -17.25
C GLU A 312 -40.53 -20.28 -18.24
N VAL A 313 -39.61 -20.04 -19.19
CA VAL A 313 -38.95 -21.14 -19.95
C VAL A 313 -37.43 -20.96 -20.01
N ASN A 314 -36.85 -20.31 -18.98
CA ASN A 314 -35.47 -20.57 -18.59
C ASN A 314 -35.42 -21.93 -17.89
N LYS A 315 -35.08 -23.01 -18.61
CA LYS A 315 -34.38 -24.22 -18.08
C LYS A 315 -34.22 -25.33 -19.15
N ALA A 316 -33.72 -24.97 -20.33
CA ALA A 316 -33.04 -25.91 -21.22
C ALA A 316 -31.53 -25.91 -20.90
N LYS A 317 -31.12 -26.20 -19.65
CA LYS A 317 -30.64 -27.52 -19.22
C LYS A 317 -29.72 -28.20 -20.23
N GLU A 318 -28.67 -27.47 -20.60
CA GLU A 318 -27.30 -27.98 -20.67
C GLU A 318 -27.03 -29.04 -19.59
N LYS A 319 -26.71 -30.27 -20.02
CA LYS A 319 -25.76 -31.22 -19.40
C LYS A 319 -25.96 -32.61 -20.03
N ARG A 320 -25.46 -32.75 -21.26
CA ARG A 320 -25.22 -34.06 -21.86
C ARG A 320 -23.83 -34.09 -22.46
N GLN A 321 -23.10 -35.15 -22.11
CA GLN A 321 -21.81 -35.59 -22.63
C GLN A 321 -20.55 -34.89 -22.10
N ARG A 322 -19.86 -35.56 -21.17
CA ARG A 322 -18.55 -36.19 -21.40
C ARG A 322 -17.97 -36.71 -20.07
N VAL A 323 -18.56 -37.80 -19.60
CA VAL A 323 -17.85 -38.78 -18.79
C VAL A 323 -17.64 -39.97 -19.71
N ARG A 324 -16.37 -40.26 -20.03
CA ARG A 324 -15.82 -41.63 -20.16
C ARG A 324 -14.45 -41.58 -20.81
N GLN A 325 -13.52 -42.31 -20.18
CA GLN A 325 -12.24 -42.81 -20.70
C GLN A 325 -11.01 -42.01 -20.29
N GLN A 326 -10.81 -41.96 -18.97
CA GLN A 326 -9.54 -42.39 -18.38
C GLN A 326 -9.50 -43.93 -18.33
N GLU A 327 -8.30 -44.48 -18.17
CA GLU A 327 -7.96 -45.90 -17.94
C GLU A 327 -7.48 -46.66 -19.19
N ASP A 328 -6.18 -46.55 -19.47
CA ASP A 328 -5.28 -47.73 -19.51
C ASP A 328 -3.83 -47.35 -19.88
N GLU A 329 -3.22 -46.47 -19.08
CA GLU A 329 -1.84 -46.00 -19.29
C GLU A 329 -0.88 -46.39 -18.14
N MET A 330 -1.13 -47.52 -17.49
CA MET A 330 -0.35 -47.97 -16.34
C MET A 330 -0.04 -49.46 -16.45
N ARG A 331 0.94 -49.86 -17.29
CA ARG A 331 1.51 -51.23 -17.19
C ARG A 331 2.87 -51.57 -17.84
N LYS A 332 3.75 -50.64 -18.21
CA LYS A 332 5.02 -51.05 -18.89
C LYS A 332 6.30 -50.24 -18.62
N LYS A 333 6.56 -49.81 -17.38
CA LYS A 333 7.86 -49.22 -16.98
C LYS A 333 8.40 -49.82 -15.66
N LYS A 334 8.85 -51.07 -15.70
CA LYS A 334 9.55 -51.74 -14.58
C LYS A 334 10.53 -52.80 -15.07
N LEU A 335 11.66 -52.40 -15.69
CA LEU A 335 12.74 -53.34 -16.01
C LEU A 335 14.15 -52.73 -16.17
N GLN A 336 14.47 -51.59 -15.57
CA GLN A 336 15.80 -50.96 -15.69
C GLN A 336 16.39 -50.54 -14.32
N GLU A 337 16.53 -51.47 -13.37
CA GLU A 337 16.96 -51.12 -12.00
C GLU A 337 18.10 -52.00 -11.42
N LYS A 338 18.85 -52.77 -12.23
CA LYS A 338 19.75 -53.83 -11.69
C LYS A 338 21.23 -53.82 -12.12
N LEU A 339 21.89 -52.68 -12.29
CA LEU A 339 23.30 -52.64 -12.77
C LEU A 339 24.30 -51.74 -11.97
N MET A 340 24.10 -51.50 -10.66
CA MET A 340 24.72 -50.34 -9.98
C MET A 340 25.70 -50.59 -8.81
N VAL A 341 26.21 -51.81 -8.56
CA VAL A 341 26.83 -52.10 -7.22
C VAL A 341 28.38 -52.09 -7.17
N GLU A 342 29.13 -52.32 -8.25
CA GLU A 342 30.55 -52.71 -8.11
C GLU A 342 31.63 -51.61 -8.29
N LYS A 343 31.26 -50.32 -8.47
CA LYS A 343 32.21 -49.21 -8.75
C LYS A 343 32.71 -48.42 -7.51
N GLN A 344 32.52 -48.89 -6.27
CA GLN A 344 32.31 -47.97 -5.14
C GLN A 344 33.50 -47.49 -4.27
N VAL A 345 34.77 -47.95 -4.34
CA VAL A 345 35.78 -47.59 -3.30
C VAL A 345 36.88 -46.60 -3.74
N VAL A 346 37.59 -46.80 -4.86
CA VAL A 346 38.48 -45.74 -5.44
C VAL A 346 37.64 -44.58 -6.01
N ALA A 347 36.42 -44.88 -6.44
CA ALA A 347 35.43 -43.88 -6.77
C ALA A 347 35.12 -42.97 -5.57
N ARG A 348 35.14 -43.42 -4.31
CA ARG A 348 34.78 -42.53 -3.17
C ARG A 348 35.77 -41.39 -2.92
N TYR A 349 37.07 -41.58 -3.17
CA TYR A 349 38.06 -40.50 -2.98
C TYR A 349 38.14 -39.57 -4.20
N ARG A 350 38.11 -40.14 -5.43
CA ARG A 350 37.95 -39.33 -6.65
C ARG A 350 36.64 -38.54 -6.61
N LYS A 351 35.55 -39.18 -6.22
CA LYS A 351 34.25 -38.57 -5.94
C LYS A 351 34.36 -37.50 -4.87
N SER A 352 35.10 -37.67 -3.78
CA SER A 352 35.22 -36.59 -2.78
C SER A 352 35.97 -35.35 -3.29
N VAL A 353 36.96 -35.50 -4.17
CA VAL A 353 37.65 -34.36 -4.80
C VAL A 353 36.81 -33.78 -5.94
N GLU A 354 36.18 -34.64 -6.76
CA GLU A 354 35.25 -34.25 -7.82
C GLU A 354 34.00 -33.57 -7.26
N ASP A 355 33.50 -34.00 -6.10
CA ASP A 355 32.37 -33.42 -5.37
C ASP A 355 32.75 -32.05 -4.81
N GLU A 356 33.97 -31.88 -4.26
CA GLU A 356 34.46 -30.56 -3.82
C GLU A 356 34.70 -29.60 -5.01
N GLU A 357 35.23 -30.10 -6.12
CA GLU A 357 35.36 -29.32 -7.36
C GLU A 357 34.01 -29.01 -8.01
N MET A 358 33.04 -29.92 -7.89
CA MET A 358 31.67 -29.73 -8.37
C MET A 358 30.97 -28.70 -7.50
N GLN A 359 31.08 -28.77 -6.17
CA GLN A 359 30.57 -27.76 -5.25
C GLN A 359 31.24 -26.39 -5.50
N LEU A 360 32.55 -26.35 -5.76
CA LEU A 360 33.23 -25.12 -6.13
C LEU A 360 32.67 -24.55 -7.44
N ARG A 361 32.50 -25.38 -8.48
CA ARG A 361 31.92 -24.97 -9.76
C ARG A 361 30.47 -24.52 -9.61
N GLU A 362 29.68 -25.19 -8.79
CA GLU A 362 28.30 -24.80 -8.48
C GLU A 362 28.25 -23.47 -7.73
N GLN A 363 29.13 -23.26 -6.74
CA GLN A 363 29.22 -22.00 -6.03
C GLN A 363 29.71 -20.87 -6.93
N GLN A 364 30.70 -21.11 -7.78
CA GLN A 364 31.16 -20.13 -8.79
C GLN A 364 30.06 -19.80 -9.79
N LYS A 365 29.30 -20.81 -10.23
CA LYS A 365 28.13 -20.60 -11.10
C LYS A 365 27.07 -19.76 -10.38
N ARG A 366 26.80 -20.05 -9.11
CA ARG A 366 25.87 -19.27 -8.28
C ARG A 366 26.35 -17.83 -8.08
N VAL A 367 27.65 -17.63 -7.85
CA VAL A 367 28.26 -16.29 -7.78
C VAL A 367 28.08 -15.57 -9.11
N ALA A 368 28.39 -16.20 -10.24
CA ALA A 368 28.18 -15.60 -11.56
C ALA A 368 26.71 -15.28 -11.85
N GLU A 369 25.77 -16.11 -11.37
CA GLU A 369 24.33 -15.82 -11.44
C GLU A 369 23.95 -14.62 -10.58
N MET A 370 24.49 -14.50 -9.36
CA MET A 370 24.28 -13.34 -8.49
C MET A 370 24.90 -12.06 -9.04
N GLU A 371 26.08 -12.13 -9.65
CA GLU A 371 26.73 -10.99 -10.33
C GLU A 371 25.89 -10.52 -11.53
N ARG A 372 25.32 -11.44 -12.32
CA ARG A 372 24.37 -11.07 -13.38
C ARG A 372 23.12 -10.40 -12.80
N ALA A 373 22.57 -10.94 -11.72
CA ALA A 373 21.43 -10.35 -11.05
C ALA A 373 21.74 -8.95 -10.50
N GLU A 374 22.95 -8.74 -9.94
CA GLU A 374 23.41 -7.43 -9.47
C GLU A 374 23.50 -6.44 -10.62
N MET A 375 24.09 -6.84 -11.75
CA MET A 375 24.18 -6.01 -12.96
C MET A 375 22.81 -5.63 -13.52
N GLU A 376 21.88 -6.58 -13.59
CA GLU A 376 20.50 -6.29 -14.00
C GLU A 376 19.80 -5.33 -13.03
N LEU A 377 20.00 -5.53 -11.72
CA LEU A 377 19.39 -4.69 -10.70
C LEU A 377 19.95 -3.26 -10.74
N ILE A 378 21.24 -3.09 -11.00
CA ILE A 378 21.86 -1.78 -11.23
C ILE A 378 21.24 -1.11 -12.47
N GLN A 379 21.08 -1.82 -13.58
CA GLN A 379 20.46 -1.27 -14.78
C GLN A 379 19.00 -0.88 -14.55
N ARG A 380 18.25 -1.70 -13.80
CA ARG A 380 16.87 -1.37 -13.39
C ARG A 380 16.86 -0.14 -12.49
N LEU A 381 17.76 -0.04 -11.51
CA LEU A 381 17.85 1.11 -10.61
C LEU A 381 18.18 2.40 -11.39
N GLN A 382 19.06 2.34 -12.38
CA GLN A 382 19.32 3.48 -13.29
C GLN A 382 18.07 3.88 -14.08
N SER A 383 17.30 2.90 -14.56
CA SER A 383 16.02 3.15 -15.24
C SER A 383 14.99 3.76 -14.28
N THR A 384 14.93 3.29 -13.03
CA THR A 384 14.09 3.84 -11.95
C THR A 384 14.48 5.28 -11.60
N GLN A 385 15.78 5.61 -11.59
CA GLN A 385 16.24 6.99 -11.41
C GLN A 385 15.79 7.90 -12.57
N LEU A 386 15.76 7.40 -13.81
CA LEU A 386 15.22 8.15 -14.94
C LEU A 386 13.70 8.38 -14.78
N LEU A 387 12.94 7.35 -14.37
CA LEU A 387 11.51 7.48 -14.07
C LEU A 387 11.26 8.46 -12.93
N GLN A 388 12.13 8.50 -11.92
CA GLN A 388 12.07 9.46 -10.83
C GLN A 388 12.25 10.90 -11.31
N ARG A 389 13.20 11.15 -12.22
CA ARG A 389 13.37 12.47 -12.86
C ARG A 389 12.10 12.85 -13.63
N GLN A 390 11.55 11.94 -14.44
CA GLN A 390 10.32 12.19 -15.18
C GLN A 390 9.13 12.51 -14.26
N ALA A 391 8.97 11.79 -13.14
CA ALA A 391 7.92 12.06 -12.17
C ALA A 391 8.09 13.44 -11.50
N TYR A 392 9.33 13.86 -11.21
CA TYR A 392 9.59 15.21 -10.72
C TYR A 392 9.31 16.27 -11.79
N ASP A 393 9.67 16.04 -13.05
CA ASP A 393 9.36 16.96 -14.16
C ASP A 393 7.84 17.09 -14.36
N GLU A 394 7.08 16.00 -14.19
CA GLU A 394 5.61 16.01 -14.22
C GLU A 394 5.03 16.81 -13.05
N LEU A 395 5.56 16.63 -11.84
CA LEU A 395 5.17 17.41 -10.67
C LEU A 395 5.52 18.89 -10.85
N GLU A 396 6.70 19.21 -11.40
CA GLU A 396 7.12 20.59 -11.68
C GLU A 396 6.20 21.22 -12.73
N LYS A 397 5.89 20.53 -13.83
CA LYS A 397 4.89 21.01 -14.81
C LYS A 397 3.51 21.18 -14.18
N ALA A 398 3.14 20.28 -13.27
CA ALA A 398 1.91 20.39 -12.52
C ALA A 398 1.97 21.57 -11.55
N LEU A 399 3.11 21.98 -11.00
CA LEU A 399 3.24 23.13 -10.08
C LEU A 399 3.41 24.48 -10.81
N VAL A 400 4.20 24.57 -11.86
CA VAL A 400 4.41 25.83 -12.61
C VAL A 400 3.12 26.32 -13.24
N ARG A 401 2.24 25.41 -13.68
CA ARG A 401 0.90 25.77 -14.17
C ARG A 401 0.01 26.39 -13.09
N THR A 402 0.35 26.30 -11.80
CA THR A 402 -0.50 26.80 -10.68
C THR A 402 -0.22 28.26 -10.48
N ASP A 403 1.07 28.61 -10.52
CA ASP A 403 1.55 29.96 -10.23
C ASP A 403 1.13 30.99 -11.30
N VAL A 404 0.75 30.53 -12.50
CA VAL A 404 0.28 31.39 -13.60
C VAL A 404 -1.24 31.66 -13.53
N SER A 405 -2.01 30.90 -12.73
CA SER A 405 -3.48 31.01 -12.67
C SER A 405 -4.03 31.71 -11.42
N THR A 406 -3.16 32.04 -10.47
CA THR A 406 -3.46 32.96 -9.35
C THR A 406 -3.13 34.38 -9.76
#